data_AF-A0A951AG26-F1
#
_entry.id   AF-A0A951AG26-F1
#
_cell.length_a   1.000
_cell.length_b   1.000
_cell.length_c   1.000
_cell.angle_alpha   90.00
_cell.angle_beta   90.00
_cell.angle_gamma   90.00
#
_symmetry.space_group_name_H-M   'P 1'
#
loop_
_entity.id
_entity.type
_entity.pdbx_description
1 polymer ?
#
loop_
_entity_poly.entity_id
_entity_poly.type
_entity_poly.pdbx_seq_one_letter_code
_entity_poly.pdbx_strand_id
1 'polypeptide(L)'
;MSEQPNLAELAACTEAARPVLARYLGGEISAEIALMQLLLALGGMRPLRECLAAMPGHAATRALQAVMASNETALVGAARLVESGLARERTGGIARVREQFDRAVAISPEAAVALYSLGSAATLERATAELVARLDEWQLLGPDLTALDIGCGIGRLEVALASRLRAITGVDVSPGMIAQARERCAGLANVDFGVCDGTGLAIFAGRQFDLILAVDAFPYLVAADPALPERHITDAAALLSAGGALAILNFSYRGDLDADRRVVAALAARHGFELIRNGTRDFTLWDGATFLLRKQARLSAPPRRG
;
A
#
# COMPACT_ATOMS: atom_id res chain seq x y z
N MET A 1 6.25 22.47 26.00
CA MET A 1 7.34 22.97 25.15
C MET A 1 8.07 21.76 24.63
N SER A 2 7.86 21.39 23.37
CA SER A 2 8.61 20.28 22.75
C SER A 2 10.05 20.75 22.53
N GLU A 3 11.01 20.16 23.23
CA GLU A 3 12.42 20.31 22.86
C GLU A 3 12.55 19.85 21.41
N GLN A 4 13.00 20.75 20.53
CA GLN A 4 13.47 20.33 19.22
C GLN A 4 14.59 19.32 19.43
N PRO A 5 14.61 18.19 18.69
CA PRO A 5 15.65 17.19 18.86
C PRO A 5 17.02 17.84 18.67
N ASN A 6 17.89 17.69 19.67
CA ASN A 6 19.25 18.22 19.63
C ASN A 6 20.01 17.53 18.49
N LEU A 7 20.14 18.20 17.34
CA LEU A 7 20.82 17.72 16.14
C LEU A 7 22.26 17.24 16.42
N ALA A 8 22.89 17.71 17.50
CA ALA A 8 24.22 17.26 17.92
C ALA A 8 24.25 15.78 18.35
N GLU A 9 23.14 15.23 18.85
CA GLU A 9 23.04 13.84 19.31
C GLU A 9 22.96 12.85 18.13
N LEU A 10 22.40 13.29 17.00
CA LEU A 10 22.34 12.51 15.75
C LEU A 10 23.69 12.38 15.03
N ALA A 11 24.72 13.13 15.47
CA ALA A 11 26.05 13.09 14.87
C ALA A 11 26.72 11.70 15.00
N ALA A 12 26.35 10.94 16.05
CA ALA A 12 26.84 9.58 16.30
C ALA A 12 26.27 8.53 15.33
N CYS A 13 25.16 8.83 14.64
CA CYS A 13 24.60 7.97 13.60
C CYS A 13 25.17 8.30 12.23
N THR A 14 25.17 7.29 11.35
CA THR A 14 25.54 7.46 9.94
C THR A 14 24.67 8.53 9.28
N GLU A 15 25.24 9.27 8.32
CA GLU A 15 24.54 10.35 7.62
C GLU A 15 23.21 9.90 7.00
N ALA A 16 23.17 8.65 6.50
CA ALA A 16 21.99 8.03 5.94
C ALA A 16 20.82 7.84 6.94
N ALA A 17 21.10 7.71 8.24
CA ALA A 17 20.07 7.52 9.27
C ALA A 17 19.46 8.84 9.77
N ARG A 18 20.19 9.95 9.69
CA ARG A 18 19.81 11.23 10.32
C ARG A 18 18.46 11.77 9.86
N PRO A 19 18.12 11.78 8.55
CA PRO A 19 16.82 12.30 8.11
C PRO A 19 15.65 11.49 8.67
N VAL A 20 15.80 10.17 8.76
CA VAL A 20 14.76 9.27 9.27
C VAL A 20 14.56 9.49 10.77
N LEU A 21 15.67 9.55 11.53
CA LEU A 21 15.63 9.78 12.97
C LEU A 21 15.05 11.15 13.30
N ALA A 22 15.39 12.21 12.54
CA ALA A 22 14.83 13.54 12.74
C ALA A 22 13.30 13.55 12.61
N ARG A 23 12.74 12.90 11.58
CA ARG A 23 11.29 12.78 11.38
C ARG A 23 10.63 11.97 12.50
N TYR A 24 11.24 10.87 12.93
CA TYR A 24 10.73 10.06 14.03
C TYR A 24 10.70 10.85 15.35
N LEU A 25 11.78 11.57 15.66
CA LEU A 25 11.89 12.43 16.84
C LEU A 25 10.92 13.61 16.79
N GLY A 26 10.64 14.13 15.60
CA GLY A 26 9.63 15.16 15.36
C GLY A 26 8.18 14.65 15.46
N GLY A 27 7.96 13.34 15.64
CA GLY A 27 6.63 12.74 15.67
C GLY A 27 5.94 12.65 14.31
N GLU A 28 6.69 12.83 13.21
CA GLU A 28 6.14 12.80 11.85
C GLU A 28 5.89 11.38 11.34
N ILE A 29 6.59 10.39 11.88
CA ILE A 29 6.48 8.98 11.49
C ILE A 29 6.44 8.07 12.71
N SER A 30 5.79 6.90 12.57
CA SER A 30 5.75 5.86 13.62
C SER A 30 7.10 5.15 13.79
N ALA A 31 7.23 4.37 14.86
CA ALA A 31 8.43 3.56 15.12
C ALA A 31 8.64 2.50 14.03
N GLU A 32 7.57 1.86 13.56
CA GLU A 32 7.60 0.88 12.48
C GLU A 32 8.08 1.48 11.15
N ILE A 33 7.58 2.67 10.79
CA ILE A 33 8.01 3.39 9.60
C ILE A 33 9.46 3.84 9.73
N ALA A 34 9.87 4.33 10.90
CA ALA A 34 11.26 4.70 11.17
C ALA A 34 12.20 3.50 11.04
N LEU A 35 11.87 2.35 11.62
CA LEU A 35 12.66 1.12 11.51
C LEU A 35 12.74 0.63 10.07
N MET A 36 11.63 0.65 9.33
CA MET A 36 11.62 0.30 7.91
C MET A 36 12.54 1.22 7.10
N GLN A 37 12.40 2.54 7.26
CA GLN A 37 13.21 3.52 6.54
C GLN A 37 14.69 3.45 6.94
N LEU A 38 15.00 3.18 8.20
CA LEU A 38 16.38 2.96 8.65
C LEU A 38 16.96 1.67 8.08
N LEU A 39 16.21 0.57 8.11
CA LEU A 39 16.62 -0.69 7.49
C LEU A 39 16.89 -0.48 5.99
N LEU A 40 15.99 0.23 5.31
CA LEU A 40 16.14 0.64 3.91
C LEU A 40 17.27 1.62 3.67
N ALA A 41 17.62 2.52 4.59
CA ALA A 41 18.72 3.46 4.39
C ALA A 41 20.07 2.75 4.62
N LEU A 42 20.13 1.92 5.65
CA LEU A 42 21.36 1.29 6.14
C LEU A 42 21.67 -0.05 5.47
N GLY A 43 20.70 -0.66 4.79
CA GLY A 43 20.92 -1.82 3.94
C GLY A 43 20.99 -3.16 4.64
N GLY A 44 20.60 -3.26 5.91
CA GLY A 44 20.54 -4.54 6.61
C GLY A 44 20.45 -4.42 8.13
N MET A 45 20.32 -5.57 8.79
CA MET A 45 20.06 -5.63 10.23
C MET A 45 21.26 -5.20 11.08
N ARG A 46 22.47 -5.57 10.66
CA ARG A 46 23.70 -5.27 11.41
C ARG A 46 23.96 -3.75 11.50
N PRO A 47 24.02 -3.00 10.38
CA PRO A 47 24.14 -1.54 10.43
C PRO A 47 23.02 -0.85 11.22
N LEU A 48 21.78 -1.36 11.16
CA LEU A 48 20.66 -0.85 11.95
C LEU A 48 20.91 -0.98 13.46
N ARG A 49 21.34 -2.16 13.91
CA ARG A 49 21.65 -2.42 15.33
C ARG A 49 22.80 -1.53 15.82
N GLU A 50 23.86 -1.37 15.01
CA GLU A 50 24.99 -0.49 15.32
C GLU A 50 24.55 0.97 15.44
N CYS A 51 23.70 1.45 14.50
CA CYS A 51 23.17 2.80 14.51
C CYS A 51 22.36 3.11 15.78
N LEU A 52 21.50 2.18 16.23
CA LEU A 52 20.69 2.37 17.43
C LEU A 52 21.52 2.22 18.72
N ALA A 53 22.55 1.36 18.71
CA ALA A 53 23.46 1.18 19.84
C ALA A 53 24.39 2.38 20.06
N ALA A 54 24.62 3.21 19.04
CA ALA A 54 25.43 4.43 19.16
C ALA A 54 24.80 5.51 20.07
N MET A 55 23.51 5.41 20.39
CA MET A 55 22.78 6.35 21.26
C MET A 55 21.98 5.62 22.36
N PRO A 56 22.64 4.89 23.29
CA PRO A 56 21.95 4.02 24.25
C PRO A 56 21.12 4.78 25.30
N GLY A 57 21.48 6.04 25.56
CA GLY A 57 20.82 6.92 26.53
C GLY A 57 19.55 7.60 26.01
N HIS A 58 19.27 7.56 24.71
CA HIS A 58 18.16 8.31 24.12
C HIS A 58 16.84 7.52 24.21
N ALA A 59 15.75 8.14 24.66
CA ALA A 59 14.46 7.45 24.84
C ALA A 59 13.90 6.90 23.52
N ALA A 60 14.06 7.65 22.43
CA ALA A 60 13.62 7.25 21.10
C ALA A 60 14.34 6.00 20.56
N THR A 61 15.66 5.86 20.73
CA THR A 61 16.37 4.65 20.28
C THR A 61 16.01 3.43 21.12
N ARG A 62 15.78 3.61 22.43
CA ARG A 62 15.23 2.54 23.28
C ARG A 62 13.85 2.07 22.80
N ALA A 63 12.98 2.99 22.40
CA ALA A 63 11.67 2.64 21.85
C ALA A 63 11.80 1.85 20.53
N LEU A 64 12.67 2.28 19.62
CA LEU A 64 12.95 1.56 18.36
C LEU A 64 13.54 0.15 18.64
N GLN A 65 14.48 0.04 19.59
CA GLN A 65 15.06 -1.23 20.01
C GLN A 65 14.02 -2.16 20.63
N ALA A 66 13.09 -1.64 21.43
CA ALA A 66 12.00 -2.42 22.00
C ALA A 66 11.09 -3.00 20.91
N VAL A 67 10.72 -2.19 19.90
CA VAL A 67 9.94 -2.66 18.75
C VAL A 67 10.70 -3.73 17.97
N MET A 68 12.01 -3.57 17.75
CA MET A 68 12.84 -4.60 17.11
C MET A 68 12.86 -5.90 17.91
N ALA A 69 13.03 -5.82 19.23
CA ALA A 69 13.07 -6.99 20.11
C ALA A 69 11.73 -7.75 20.10
N SER A 70 10.60 -7.03 20.12
CA SER A 70 9.26 -7.64 20.03
C SER A 70 8.96 -8.30 18.69
N ASN A 71 9.76 -8.03 17.64
CA ASN A 71 9.55 -8.56 16.29
C ASN A 71 10.79 -9.32 15.77
N GLU A 72 11.70 -9.77 16.64
CA GLU A 72 13.03 -10.24 16.21
C GLU A 72 12.97 -11.33 15.12
N THR A 73 12.11 -12.34 15.28
CA THR A 73 11.96 -13.41 14.29
C THR A 73 11.38 -12.90 12.96
N ALA A 74 10.31 -12.11 13.03
CA ALA A 74 9.65 -11.52 11.86
C ALA A 74 10.60 -10.62 11.06
N LEU A 75 11.40 -9.84 11.79
CA LEU A 75 12.32 -8.85 11.26
C LEU A 75 13.46 -9.47 10.42
N VAL A 76 13.80 -10.75 10.64
CA VAL A 76 14.77 -11.49 9.81
C VAL A 76 14.31 -11.54 8.35
N GLY A 77 13.03 -11.79 8.11
CA GLY A 77 12.47 -11.83 6.76
C GLY A 77 12.54 -10.48 6.07
N ALA A 78 12.10 -9.43 6.77
CA ALA A 78 12.18 -8.05 6.27
C ALA A 78 13.63 -7.61 5.98
N ALA A 79 14.58 -7.96 6.85
CA ALA A 79 16.00 -7.70 6.64
C ALA A 79 16.55 -8.41 5.40
N ARG A 80 16.21 -9.69 5.22
CA ARG A 80 16.63 -10.47 4.03
C ARG A 80 16.11 -9.85 2.73
N LEU A 81 14.87 -9.35 2.70
CA LEU A 81 14.32 -8.65 1.54
C LEU A 81 15.11 -7.37 1.20
N VAL A 82 15.52 -6.62 2.22
CA VAL A 82 16.33 -5.41 2.05
C VAL A 82 17.74 -5.76 1.56
N GLU A 83 18.38 -6.73 2.20
CA GLU A 83 19.73 -7.20 1.86
C GLU A 83 19.80 -7.82 0.45
N SER A 84 18.72 -8.47 -0.01
CA SER A 84 18.63 -9.02 -1.36
C SER A 84 18.27 -7.98 -2.44
N GLY A 85 18.03 -6.73 -2.06
CA GLY A 85 17.61 -5.65 -2.96
C GLY A 85 16.14 -5.69 -3.40
N LEU A 86 15.39 -6.73 -3.03
CA LEU A 86 13.99 -6.91 -3.41
C LEU A 86 13.05 -5.85 -2.79
N ALA A 87 13.48 -5.18 -1.73
CA ALA A 87 12.75 -4.07 -1.14
C ALA A 87 12.97 -2.71 -1.83
N ARG A 88 14.05 -2.57 -2.63
CA ARG A 88 14.48 -1.30 -3.22
C ARG A 88 14.33 -1.24 -4.74
N GLU A 89 14.40 -2.39 -5.40
CA GLU A 89 14.30 -2.45 -6.85
C GLU A 89 12.87 -2.10 -7.28
N ARG A 90 12.72 -1.05 -8.08
CA ARG A 90 11.41 -0.51 -8.51
C ARG A 90 11.36 -0.23 -10.00
N THR A 91 12.41 -0.58 -10.74
CA THR A 91 12.56 -0.23 -12.17
C THR A 91 12.46 -1.47 -13.04
N GLY A 92 11.81 -1.33 -14.20
CA GLY A 92 11.60 -2.41 -15.15
C GLY A 92 10.13 -2.75 -15.35
N GLY A 93 9.79 -3.42 -16.44
CA GLY A 93 8.40 -3.73 -16.79
C GLY A 93 7.73 -4.72 -15.83
N ILE A 94 6.43 -4.94 -16.04
CA ILE A 94 5.59 -5.80 -15.18
C ILE A 94 6.15 -7.22 -14.98
N ALA A 95 6.81 -7.79 -15.99
CA ALA A 95 7.45 -9.11 -15.86
C ALA A 95 8.49 -9.15 -14.72
N ARG A 96 9.24 -8.06 -14.53
CA ARG A 96 10.23 -7.94 -13.44
C ARG A 96 9.55 -7.73 -12.09
N VAL A 97 8.49 -6.91 -12.05
CA VAL A 97 7.66 -6.72 -10.84
C VAL A 97 7.11 -8.07 -10.37
N ARG A 98 6.57 -8.88 -11.29
CA ARG A 98 6.12 -10.25 -11.00
C ARG A 98 7.22 -11.10 -10.38
N GLU A 99 8.38 -11.21 -11.04
CA GLU A 99 9.50 -12.04 -10.55
C GLU A 99 9.96 -11.58 -9.15
N GLN A 100 10.05 -10.27 -8.95
CA GLN A 100 10.44 -9.67 -7.68
C GLN A 100 9.47 -10.06 -6.55
N PHE A 101 8.16 -9.94 -6.78
CA PHE A 101 7.17 -10.32 -5.78
C PHE A 101 7.06 -11.83 -5.55
N ASP A 102 7.22 -12.65 -6.59
CA ASP A 102 7.33 -14.11 -6.45
C ASP A 102 8.49 -14.51 -5.52
N ARG A 103 9.64 -13.82 -5.64
CA ARG A 103 10.79 -14.03 -4.76
C ARG A 103 10.57 -13.45 -3.37
N ALA A 104 9.97 -12.27 -3.27
CA ALA A 104 9.79 -11.58 -2.00
C ALA A 104 8.82 -12.33 -1.08
N VAL A 105 7.69 -12.80 -1.63
CA VAL A 105 6.68 -13.53 -0.85
C VAL A 105 7.22 -14.85 -0.31
N ALA A 106 8.14 -15.51 -1.03
CA ALA A 106 8.82 -16.72 -0.57
C ALA A 106 9.78 -16.48 0.62
N ILE A 107 10.23 -15.23 0.83
CA ILE A 107 11.11 -14.86 1.95
C ILE A 107 10.28 -14.43 3.17
N SER A 108 9.31 -13.53 2.97
CA SER A 108 8.43 -13.06 4.03
C SER A 108 7.15 -12.48 3.41
N PRO A 109 6.02 -13.21 3.48
CA PRO A 109 4.76 -12.74 2.92
C PRO A 109 4.34 -11.36 3.45
N GLU A 110 4.41 -11.16 4.76
CA GLU A 110 4.00 -9.92 5.43
C GLU A 110 4.87 -8.72 5.03
N ALA A 111 6.19 -8.91 5.01
CA ALA A 111 7.11 -7.84 4.63
C ALA A 111 7.09 -7.56 3.12
N ALA A 112 6.73 -8.55 2.30
CA ALA A 112 6.62 -8.38 0.85
C ALA A 112 5.48 -7.42 0.47
N VAL A 113 4.33 -7.49 1.14
CA VAL A 113 3.18 -6.60 0.86
C VAL A 113 3.21 -5.29 1.64
N ALA A 114 3.92 -5.25 2.76
CA ALA A 114 4.06 -4.06 3.59
C ALA A 114 5.35 -4.15 4.41
N LEU A 115 6.44 -3.62 3.89
CA LEU A 115 7.73 -3.69 4.58
C LEU A 115 7.72 -3.01 5.96
N TYR A 116 6.84 -2.01 6.16
CA TYR A 116 6.62 -1.36 7.45
C TYR A 116 5.99 -2.30 8.50
N SER A 117 5.44 -3.46 8.11
CA SER A 117 5.06 -4.50 9.06
C SER A 117 6.27 -5.14 9.74
N LEU A 118 7.48 -4.93 9.19
CA LEU A 118 8.71 -5.56 9.62
C LEU A 118 8.62 -7.10 9.62
N GLY A 119 7.75 -7.67 8.76
CA GLY A 119 7.47 -9.10 8.69
C GLY A 119 6.48 -9.61 9.74
N SER A 120 5.93 -8.72 10.57
CA SER A 120 5.05 -9.09 11.68
C SER A 120 3.60 -9.16 11.24
N ALA A 121 3.00 -10.36 11.34
CA ALA A 121 1.59 -10.57 11.03
C ALA A 121 0.67 -9.69 11.89
N ALA A 122 0.99 -9.52 13.18
CA ALA A 122 0.21 -8.67 14.09
C ALA A 122 0.28 -7.18 13.70
N THR A 123 1.45 -6.69 13.28
CA THR A 123 1.57 -5.31 12.78
C THR A 123 0.83 -5.14 11.45
N LEU A 124 0.93 -6.14 10.56
CA LEU A 124 0.19 -6.14 9.30
C LEU A 124 -1.33 -6.13 9.53
N GLU A 125 -1.82 -6.88 10.51
CA GLU A 125 -3.23 -6.92 10.90
C GLU A 125 -3.70 -5.58 11.45
N ARG A 126 -2.93 -4.91 12.33
CA ARG A 126 -3.27 -3.56 12.81
C ARG A 126 -3.38 -2.55 11.68
N ALA A 127 -2.43 -2.55 10.74
CA ALA A 127 -2.46 -1.67 9.57
C ALA A 127 -3.65 -1.98 8.66
N THR A 128 -3.96 -3.27 8.49
CA THR A 128 -5.15 -3.73 7.75
C THR A 128 -6.44 -3.27 8.41
N ALA A 129 -6.55 -3.35 9.74
CA ALA A 129 -7.71 -2.88 10.48
C ALA A 129 -7.92 -1.36 10.34
N GLU A 130 -6.83 -0.57 10.35
CA GLU A 130 -6.90 0.88 10.10
C GLU A 130 -7.43 1.18 8.69
N LEU A 131 -6.94 0.45 7.68
CA LEU A 131 -7.42 0.54 6.30
C LEU A 131 -8.93 0.24 6.22
N VAL A 132 -9.37 -0.88 6.80
CA VAL A 132 -10.79 -1.26 6.82
C VAL A 132 -11.64 -0.21 7.53
N ALA A 133 -11.17 0.34 8.66
CA ALA A 133 -11.88 1.41 9.37
C ALA A 133 -12.02 2.68 8.52
N ARG A 134 -10.98 3.07 7.75
CA ARG A 134 -11.08 4.20 6.81
C ARG A 134 -12.10 3.91 5.70
N LEU A 135 -12.07 2.71 5.11
CA LEU A 135 -13.03 2.32 4.06
C LEU A 135 -14.49 2.35 4.57
N ASP A 136 -14.72 1.91 5.80
CA ASP A 136 -16.03 1.96 6.47
C ASP A 136 -16.49 3.41 6.70
N GLU A 137 -15.62 4.26 7.25
CA GLU A 137 -15.90 5.70 7.44
C GLU A 137 -16.21 6.44 6.13
N TRP A 138 -15.57 6.02 5.03
CA TRP A 138 -15.82 6.57 3.70
C TRP A 138 -17.06 5.96 3.02
N GLN A 139 -17.79 5.09 3.73
CA GLN A 139 -19.01 4.43 3.27
C GLN A 139 -18.77 3.64 1.98
N LEU A 140 -17.64 2.92 1.93
CA LEU A 140 -17.26 2.09 0.78
C LEU A 140 -17.54 0.60 1.01
N LEU A 141 -18.00 0.24 2.22
CA LEU A 141 -18.30 -1.13 2.60
C LEU A 141 -19.81 -1.32 2.80
N GLY A 142 -20.29 -2.53 2.55
CA GLY A 142 -21.70 -2.88 2.68
C GLY A 142 -21.97 -4.30 2.20
N PRO A 143 -22.90 -5.03 2.84
CA PRO A 143 -23.11 -6.46 2.58
C PRO A 143 -23.62 -6.78 1.17
N ASP A 144 -24.13 -5.79 0.43
CA ASP A 144 -24.59 -5.94 -0.96
C ASP A 144 -23.53 -5.51 -1.99
N LEU A 145 -22.42 -4.93 -1.54
CA LEU A 145 -21.39 -4.35 -2.42
C LEU A 145 -20.39 -5.40 -2.89
N THR A 146 -19.95 -5.24 -4.14
CA THR A 146 -18.91 -6.05 -4.76
C THR A 146 -17.63 -5.26 -4.97
N ALA A 147 -16.49 -5.88 -4.69
CA ALA A 147 -15.18 -5.23 -4.80
C ALA A 147 -14.20 -5.98 -5.72
N LEU A 148 -13.29 -5.22 -6.32
CA LEU A 148 -12.08 -5.70 -6.99
C LEU A 148 -10.86 -5.09 -6.30
N ASP A 149 -9.90 -5.91 -5.89
CA ASP A 149 -8.62 -5.46 -5.33
C ASP A 149 -7.48 -5.67 -6.33
N ILE A 150 -6.83 -4.57 -6.74
CA ILE A 150 -5.73 -4.55 -7.70
C ILE A 150 -4.42 -4.63 -6.92
N GLY A 151 -3.66 -5.70 -7.15
CA GLY A 151 -2.45 -5.98 -6.37
C GLY A 151 -2.80 -6.47 -4.96
N CYS A 152 -3.71 -7.43 -4.86
CA CYS A 152 -4.18 -7.98 -3.58
C CYS A 152 -3.07 -8.61 -2.71
N GLY A 153 -1.92 -8.91 -3.32
CA GLY A 153 -0.78 -9.53 -2.66
C GLY A 153 -1.19 -10.85 -2.02
N ILE A 154 -1.01 -10.94 -0.70
CA ILE A 154 -1.20 -12.16 0.07
C ILE A 154 -2.63 -12.33 0.62
N GLY A 155 -3.62 -11.57 0.13
CA GLY A 155 -5.02 -11.75 0.49
C GLY A 155 -5.46 -11.12 1.83
N ARG A 156 -4.71 -10.14 2.35
CA ARG A 156 -4.95 -9.60 3.71
C ARG A 156 -6.24 -8.78 3.80
N LEU A 157 -6.58 -8.03 2.75
CA LEU A 157 -7.79 -7.23 2.73
C LEU A 157 -9.01 -8.11 2.48
N GLU A 158 -8.88 -9.14 1.65
CA GLU A 158 -9.95 -10.08 1.35
C GLU A 158 -10.43 -10.80 2.60
N VAL A 159 -9.53 -11.27 3.47
CA VAL A 159 -9.90 -11.82 4.78
C VAL A 159 -10.68 -10.80 5.60
N ALA A 160 -10.16 -9.57 5.68
CA ALA A 160 -10.73 -8.53 6.55
C ALA A 160 -12.07 -7.97 6.02
N LEU A 161 -12.30 -8.05 4.71
CA LEU A 161 -13.47 -7.51 4.03
C LEU A 161 -14.53 -8.56 3.69
N ALA A 162 -14.22 -9.86 3.78
CA ALA A 162 -15.14 -10.94 3.42
C ALA A 162 -16.48 -10.87 4.16
N SER A 163 -16.51 -10.45 5.43
CA SER A 163 -17.75 -10.29 6.21
C SER A 163 -18.46 -8.96 6.01
N ARG A 164 -17.85 -8.04 5.24
CA ARG A 164 -18.32 -6.65 5.04
C ARG A 164 -18.85 -6.39 3.63
N LEU A 165 -18.68 -7.34 2.72
CA LEU A 165 -18.99 -7.22 1.30
C LEU A 165 -19.77 -8.45 0.81
N ARG A 166 -20.55 -8.27 -0.27
CA ARG A 166 -21.21 -9.38 -0.97
C ARG A 166 -20.18 -10.35 -1.53
N ALA A 167 -19.19 -9.81 -2.25
CA ALA A 167 -18.05 -10.57 -2.76
C ALA A 167 -16.87 -9.65 -3.07
N ILE A 168 -15.66 -10.20 -2.98
CA ILE A 168 -14.42 -9.51 -3.37
C ILE A 168 -13.59 -10.41 -4.27
N THR A 169 -13.07 -9.84 -5.36
CA THR A 169 -12.10 -10.51 -6.25
C THR A 169 -10.76 -9.82 -6.11
N GLY A 170 -9.72 -10.55 -5.70
CA GLY A 170 -8.34 -10.05 -5.67
C GLY A 170 -7.56 -10.46 -6.92
N VAL A 171 -6.77 -9.55 -7.49
CA VAL A 171 -5.82 -9.88 -8.56
C VAL A 171 -4.41 -9.43 -8.24
N ASP A 172 -3.43 -10.19 -8.68
CA ASP A 172 -2.01 -9.87 -8.54
C ASP A 172 -1.23 -10.43 -9.74
N VAL A 173 -0.09 -9.81 -10.07
CA VAL A 173 0.79 -10.27 -11.14
C VAL A 173 1.63 -11.48 -10.74
N SER A 174 1.82 -11.69 -9.43
CA SER A 174 2.62 -12.76 -8.84
C SER A 174 1.77 -14.00 -8.56
N PRO A 175 2.04 -15.14 -9.23
CA PRO A 175 1.46 -16.43 -8.85
C PRO A 175 1.76 -16.82 -7.39
N GLY A 176 2.95 -16.47 -6.87
CA GLY A 176 3.31 -16.71 -5.47
C GLY A 176 2.43 -15.96 -4.48
N MET A 177 2.11 -14.68 -4.78
CA MET A 177 1.16 -13.87 -4.00
C MET A 177 -0.22 -14.51 -3.99
N ILE A 178 -0.74 -14.87 -5.17
CA ILE A 178 -2.06 -15.52 -5.30
C ILE A 178 -2.12 -16.86 -4.58
N ALA A 179 -1.05 -17.65 -4.58
CA ALA A 179 -0.99 -18.90 -3.81
C ALA A 179 -1.15 -18.65 -2.31
N GLN A 180 -0.42 -17.66 -1.76
CA GLN A 180 -0.55 -17.25 -0.36
C GLN A 180 -1.93 -16.66 -0.04
N ALA A 181 -2.50 -15.88 -0.95
CA ALA A 181 -3.83 -15.31 -0.79
C ALA A 181 -4.92 -16.38 -0.68
N ARG A 182 -4.85 -17.40 -1.54
CA ARG A 182 -5.78 -18.55 -1.51
C ARG A 182 -5.64 -19.37 -0.24
N GLU A 183 -4.42 -19.58 0.24
CA GLU A 183 -4.18 -20.26 1.52
C GLU A 183 -4.74 -19.46 2.70
N ARG A 184 -4.43 -18.16 2.76
CA ARG A 184 -4.90 -17.26 3.82
C ARG A 184 -6.43 -17.12 3.87
N CYS A 185 -7.08 -17.17 2.71
CA CYS A 185 -8.54 -17.04 2.58
C CYS A 185 -9.27 -18.38 2.46
N ALA A 186 -8.60 -19.50 2.77
CA ALA A 186 -9.21 -20.82 2.67
C ALA A 186 -10.51 -20.89 3.51
N GLY A 187 -11.61 -21.29 2.88
CA GLY A 187 -12.93 -21.39 3.52
C GLY A 187 -13.83 -20.15 3.38
N LEU A 188 -13.34 -19.04 2.81
CA LEU A 188 -14.17 -17.87 2.52
C LEU A 188 -14.89 -18.05 1.18
N ALA A 189 -16.20 -18.23 1.21
CA ALA A 189 -17.01 -18.57 0.02
C ALA A 189 -17.23 -17.40 -0.96
N ASN A 190 -17.00 -16.16 -0.52
CA ASN A 190 -17.25 -14.95 -1.29
C ASN A 190 -15.97 -14.20 -1.70
N VAL A 191 -14.82 -14.87 -1.61
CA VAL A 191 -13.51 -14.36 -2.01
C VAL A 191 -13.02 -15.18 -3.20
N ASP A 192 -12.59 -14.51 -4.26
CA ASP A 192 -11.97 -15.15 -5.42
C ASP A 192 -10.63 -14.48 -5.78
N PHE A 193 -9.73 -15.22 -6.43
CA PHE A 193 -8.39 -14.77 -6.76
C PHE A 193 -7.94 -15.18 -8.17
N GLY A 194 -7.34 -14.22 -8.88
CA GLY A 194 -6.78 -14.43 -10.21
C GLY A 194 -5.38 -13.85 -10.38
N VAL A 195 -4.51 -14.58 -11.10
CA VAL A 195 -3.28 -13.98 -11.62
C VAL A 195 -3.64 -13.09 -12.80
N CYS A 196 -3.17 -11.84 -12.81
CA CYS A 196 -3.33 -10.91 -13.95
C CYS A 196 -1.99 -10.63 -14.64
N ASP A 197 -2.05 -10.01 -15.81
CA ASP A 197 -0.84 -9.61 -16.54
C ASP A 197 -0.31 -8.22 -16.13
N GLY A 198 -1.02 -7.52 -15.24
CA GLY A 198 -0.70 -6.17 -14.75
C GLY A 198 -0.76 -5.08 -15.81
N THR A 199 -1.33 -5.36 -16.98
CA THR A 199 -1.42 -4.42 -18.09
C THR A 199 -2.78 -3.72 -18.15
N GLY A 200 -3.77 -4.12 -17.35
CA GLY A 200 -5.10 -3.50 -17.29
C GLY A 200 -6.12 -4.44 -16.65
N LEU A 201 -7.40 -4.08 -16.75
CA LEU A 201 -8.51 -4.82 -16.12
C LEU A 201 -9.51 -5.37 -17.15
N ALA A 202 -9.12 -5.45 -18.42
CA ALA A 202 -9.98 -5.92 -19.51
C ALA A 202 -10.53 -7.34 -19.30
N ILE A 203 -9.85 -8.18 -18.51
CA ILE A 203 -10.34 -9.52 -18.13
C ILE A 203 -11.69 -9.49 -17.38
N PHE A 204 -12.08 -8.33 -16.84
CA PHE A 204 -13.34 -8.12 -16.16
C PHE A 204 -14.39 -7.40 -17.01
N ALA A 205 -14.14 -7.21 -18.32
CA ALA A 205 -15.09 -6.54 -19.21
C ALA A 205 -16.51 -7.13 -19.09
N GLY A 206 -17.51 -6.25 -18.96
CA GLY A 206 -18.91 -6.63 -18.76
C GLY A 206 -19.30 -6.92 -17.30
N ARG A 207 -18.35 -7.00 -16.37
CA ARG A 207 -18.65 -7.00 -14.93
C ARG A 207 -18.86 -5.58 -14.42
N GLN A 208 -19.48 -5.47 -13.25
CA GLN A 208 -19.61 -4.23 -12.51
C GLN A 208 -19.18 -4.44 -11.05
N PHE A 209 -18.50 -3.45 -10.50
CA PHE A 209 -18.09 -3.39 -9.11
C PHE A 209 -18.57 -2.09 -8.46
N ASP A 210 -18.82 -2.15 -7.17
CA ASP A 210 -19.17 -0.98 -6.36
C ASP A 210 -17.91 -0.30 -5.80
N LEU A 211 -16.85 -1.09 -5.64
CA LEU A 211 -15.55 -0.65 -5.13
C LEU A 211 -14.41 -1.27 -5.94
N ILE A 212 -13.44 -0.46 -6.34
CA ILE A 212 -12.15 -0.92 -6.83
C ILE A 212 -11.08 -0.36 -5.91
N LEU A 213 -10.28 -1.24 -5.33
CA LEU A 213 -9.18 -0.92 -4.41
C LEU A 213 -7.85 -1.14 -5.11
N ALA A 214 -6.87 -0.33 -4.77
CA ALA A 214 -5.47 -0.58 -5.08
C ALA A 214 -4.63 -0.07 -3.91
N VAL A 215 -4.18 -0.99 -3.05
CA VAL A 215 -3.41 -0.63 -1.85
C VAL A 215 -1.94 -0.91 -2.08
N ASP A 216 -1.18 0.16 -2.29
CA ASP A 216 0.25 0.15 -2.59
C ASP A 216 0.64 -0.57 -3.90
N ALA A 217 -0.31 -0.74 -4.83
CA ALA A 217 -0.07 -1.38 -6.13
C ALA A 217 0.36 -0.40 -7.23
N PHE A 218 -0.25 0.80 -7.27
CA PHE A 218 0.02 1.82 -8.29
C PHE A 218 1.49 2.27 -8.40
N PRO A 219 2.30 2.34 -7.32
CA PRO A 219 3.70 2.72 -7.45
C PRO A 219 4.49 1.80 -8.37
N TYR A 220 4.14 0.52 -8.42
CA TYR A 220 4.77 -0.46 -9.31
C TYR A 220 4.31 -0.32 -10.76
N LEU A 221 3.05 0.06 -10.98
CA LEU A 221 2.55 0.39 -12.32
C LEU A 221 3.24 1.64 -12.87
N VAL A 222 3.32 2.70 -12.06
CA VAL A 222 3.99 3.97 -12.42
C VAL A 222 5.45 3.74 -12.81
N ALA A 223 6.14 2.88 -12.06
CA ALA A 223 7.56 2.63 -12.28
C ALA A 223 7.82 1.64 -13.43
N ALA A 224 6.85 0.77 -13.74
CA ALA A 224 6.95 -0.17 -14.85
C ALA A 224 6.69 0.48 -16.21
N ASP A 225 5.62 1.26 -16.33
CA ASP A 225 5.28 2.00 -17.55
C ASP A 225 4.30 3.16 -17.20
N PRO A 226 4.63 4.41 -17.56
CA PRO A 226 3.80 5.58 -17.25
C PRO A 226 2.38 5.54 -17.86
N ALA A 227 2.12 4.72 -18.87
CA ALA A 227 0.79 4.55 -19.46
C ALA A 227 -0.13 3.61 -18.65
N LEU A 228 0.43 2.76 -17.79
CA LEU A 228 -0.35 1.77 -17.04
C LEU A 228 -1.31 2.40 -16.01
N PRO A 229 -0.91 3.39 -15.18
CA PRO A 229 -1.85 4.02 -14.24
C PRO A 229 -3.07 4.63 -14.93
N GLU A 230 -2.86 5.29 -16.08
CA GLU A 230 -3.92 5.86 -16.89
C GLU A 230 -4.89 4.78 -17.41
N ARG A 231 -4.34 3.67 -17.91
CA ARG A 231 -5.14 2.55 -18.39
C ARG A 231 -5.95 1.90 -17.28
N HIS A 232 -5.37 1.68 -16.11
CA HIS A 232 -6.07 1.10 -14.96
C HIS A 232 -7.20 2.01 -14.46
N ILE A 233 -6.98 3.34 -14.41
CA ILE A 233 -8.04 4.29 -14.05
C ILE A 233 -9.15 4.31 -15.11
N THR A 234 -8.79 4.20 -16.39
CA THR A 234 -9.76 4.11 -17.50
C THR A 234 -10.62 2.85 -17.40
N ASP A 235 -10.00 1.70 -17.17
CA ASP A 235 -10.72 0.43 -17.02
C ASP A 235 -11.58 0.44 -15.76
N ALA A 236 -11.07 0.97 -14.64
CA ALA A 236 -11.84 1.16 -13.42
C ALA A 236 -13.09 2.05 -13.64
N ALA A 237 -12.96 3.12 -14.44
CA ALA A 237 -14.10 3.94 -14.82
C ALA A 237 -15.16 3.15 -15.60
N ALA A 238 -14.76 2.21 -16.45
CA ALA A 238 -15.69 1.35 -17.19
C ALA A 238 -16.35 0.30 -16.29
N LEU A 239 -15.60 -0.26 -15.34
CA LEU A 239 -16.01 -1.36 -14.48
C LEU A 239 -16.81 -0.93 -13.24
N LEU A 240 -16.70 0.32 -12.81
CA LEU A 240 -17.47 0.80 -11.64
C LEU A 240 -18.95 1.02 -11.98
N SER A 241 -19.83 0.62 -11.08
CA SER A 241 -21.23 1.03 -11.10
C SER A 241 -21.37 2.54 -10.88
N ALA A 242 -22.51 3.12 -11.24
CA ALA A 242 -22.82 4.51 -10.93
C ALA A 242 -22.78 4.72 -9.41
N GLY A 243 -22.03 5.72 -8.94
CA GLY A 243 -21.81 5.96 -7.52
C GLY A 243 -20.70 5.10 -6.88
N GLY A 244 -20.17 4.11 -7.60
CA GLY A 244 -19.06 3.28 -7.14
C GLY A 244 -17.75 4.06 -7.01
N ALA A 245 -16.78 3.52 -6.27
CA ALA A 245 -15.55 4.23 -5.93
C ALA A 245 -14.28 3.49 -6.36
N LEU A 246 -13.28 4.26 -6.80
CA LEU A 246 -11.90 3.82 -6.96
C LEU A 246 -11.08 4.44 -5.81
N ALA A 247 -10.53 3.59 -4.94
CA ALA A 247 -9.60 4.01 -3.90
C ALA A 247 -8.18 3.54 -4.26
N ILE A 248 -7.34 4.50 -4.61
CA ILE A 248 -5.91 4.28 -4.83
C ILE A 248 -5.20 4.77 -3.57
N LEU A 249 -4.66 3.82 -2.83
CA LEU A 249 -3.90 4.12 -1.63
C LEU A 249 -2.42 4.01 -1.98
N ASN A 250 -1.76 5.16 -2.02
CA ASN A 250 -0.44 5.42 -2.57
C ASN A 250 -0.38 5.28 -4.10
N PHE A 251 -0.20 6.40 -4.80
CA PHE A 251 -0.15 6.43 -6.26
C PHE A 251 1.26 6.19 -6.81
N SER A 252 2.28 6.79 -6.20
CA SER A 252 3.66 6.62 -6.66
C SER A 252 4.69 6.73 -5.55
N TYR A 253 5.86 6.16 -5.80
CA TYR A 253 7.05 6.32 -4.96
C TYR A 253 8.00 7.41 -5.45
N ARG A 254 7.56 8.30 -6.36
CA ARG A 254 8.42 9.33 -6.96
C ARG A 254 8.77 10.47 -6.01
N GLY A 255 8.04 10.60 -4.90
CA GLY A 255 8.24 11.66 -3.91
C GLY A 255 7.72 13.04 -4.35
N ASP A 256 6.98 13.12 -5.46
CA ASP A 256 6.33 14.35 -5.95
C ASP A 256 4.81 14.21 -5.87
N LEU A 257 4.26 14.50 -4.68
CA LEU A 257 2.83 14.39 -4.42
C LEU A 257 2.01 15.37 -5.27
N ASP A 258 2.56 16.54 -5.61
CA ASP A 258 1.84 17.52 -6.41
C ASP A 258 1.75 17.09 -7.88
N ALA A 259 2.77 16.40 -8.41
CA ALA A 259 2.66 15.73 -9.71
C ALA A 259 1.59 14.63 -9.69
N ASP A 260 1.57 13.80 -8.65
CA ASP A 260 0.55 12.75 -8.51
C ASP A 260 -0.86 13.34 -8.43
N ARG A 261 -1.06 14.43 -7.66
CA ARG A 261 -2.33 15.18 -7.58
C ARG A 261 -2.79 15.70 -8.93
N ARG A 262 -1.88 16.27 -9.74
CA ARG A 262 -2.21 16.78 -11.08
C ARG A 262 -2.64 15.65 -12.02
N VAL A 263 -1.91 14.54 -12.01
CA VAL A 263 -2.21 13.37 -12.87
C VAL A 263 -3.56 12.78 -12.49
N VAL A 264 -3.79 12.50 -11.21
CA VAL A 264 -5.03 11.88 -10.75
C VAL A 264 -6.23 12.82 -10.99
N ALA A 265 -6.10 14.13 -10.73
CA ALA A 265 -7.17 15.09 -11.00
C ALA A 265 -7.53 15.17 -12.49
N ALA A 266 -6.54 15.17 -13.39
CA ALA A 266 -6.79 15.18 -14.83
C ALA A 266 -7.50 13.90 -15.29
N LEU A 267 -7.09 12.74 -14.79
CA LEU A 267 -7.72 11.46 -15.11
C LEU A 267 -9.14 11.35 -14.53
N ALA A 268 -9.36 11.86 -13.32
CA ALA A 268 -10.67 11.92 -12.68
C ALA A 268 -11.65 12.73 -13.53
N ALA A 269 -11.26 13.95 -13.93
CA ALA A 269 -12.08 14.83 -14.76
C ALA A 269 -12.42 14.20 -16.12
N ARG A 270 -11.43 13.57 -16.76
CA ARG A 270 -11.61 12.93 -18.08
C ARG A 270 -12.59 11.76 -18.05
N HIS A 271 -12.67 11.04 -16.93
CA HIS A 271 -13.45 9.82 -16.78
C HIS A 271 -14.72 9.98 -15.94
N GLY A 272 -15.12 11.23 -15.64
CA GLY A 272 -16.38 11.51 -14.93
C GLY A 272 -16.36 11.08 -13.46
N PHE A 273 -15.21 11.14 -12.82
CA PHE A 273 -15.07 10.96 -11.38
C PHE A 273 -15.16 12.29 -10.64
N GLU A 274 -15.87 12.28 -9.53
CA GLU A 274 -15.69 13.25 -8.46
C GLU A 274 -14.47 12.86 -7.62
N LEU A 275 -13.55 13.79 -7.41
CA LEU A 275 -12.35 13.55 -6.61
C LEU A 275 -12.62 13.93 -5.15
N ILE A 276 -12.90 12.92 -4.33
CA ILE A 276 -13.22 13.08 -2.90
C ILE A 276 -11.95 13.33 -2.08
N ARG A 277 -10.86 12.64 -2.43
CA ARG A 277 -9.54 12.79 -1.79
C ARG A 277 -8.47 12.91 -2.85
N ASN A 278 -7.57 13.88 -2.70
CA ASN A 278 -6.49 14.16 -3.65
C ASN A 278 -5.13 14.24 -2.95
N GLY A 279 -4.54 13.08 -2.66
CA GLY A 279 -3.26 12.99 -1.98
C GLY A 279 -3.34 13.45 -0.52
N THR A 280 -4.38 12.99 0.20
CA THR A 280 -4.52 13.20 1.66
C THR A 280 -3.70 12.16 2.44
N ARG A 281 -3.39 12.42 3.71
CA ARG A 281 -2.72 11.49 4.62
C ARG A 281 -3.74 11.03 5.66
N ASP A 282 -4.30 9.84 5.45
CA ASP A 282 -5.43 9.35 6.25
C ASP A 282 -5.09 8.21 7.21
N PHE A 283 -3.81 7.81 7.27
CA PHE A 283 -3.34 6.67 8.04
C PHE A 283 -2.25 7.10 9.02
N THR A 284 -2.16 6.37 10.13
CA THR A 284 -1.20 6.58 11.22
C THR A 284 -0.08 5.54 11.20
N LEU A 285 -0.37 4.31 10.78
CA LEU A 285 0.61 3.22 10.69
C LEU A 285 1.32 3.17 9.33
N TRP A 286 0.87 3.97 8.36
CA TRP A 286 1.42 4.03 7.02
C TRP A 286 1.39 5.45 6.48
N ASP A 287 2.44 5.84 5.76
CA ASP A 287 2.61 7.17 5.18
C ASP A 287 2.25 7.21 3.69
N GLY A 288 1.30 6.38 3.24
CA GLY A 288 0.73 6.41 1.89
C GLY A 288 -0.18 7.62 1.66
N ALA A 289 -0.26 8.10 0.42
CA ALA A 289 -1.18 9.18 0.05
C ALA A 289 -2.49 8.60 -0.50
N THR A 290 -3.63 9.06 -0.01
CA THR A 290 -4.95 8.59 -0.45
C THR A 290 -5.46 9.38 -1.64
N PHE A 291 -5.92 8.66 -2.66
CA PHE A 291 -6.73 9.20 -3.75
C PHE A 291 -8.04 8.42 -3.81
N LEU A 292 -9.16 9.13 -3.61
CA LEU A 292 -10.49 8.53 -3.61
C LEU A 292 -11.34 9.22 -4.67
N LEU A 293 -11.76 8.44 -5.66
CA LEU A 293 -12.53 8.89 -6.80
C LEU A 293 -13.91 8.21 -6.76
N ARG A 294 -14.99 8.97 -6.88
CA ARG A 294 -16.36 8.44 -6.94
C ARG A 294 -16.93 8.65 -8.33
N LYS A 295 -17.39 7.58 -8.97
CA LYS A 295 -17.95 7.63 -10.33
C LYS A 295 -19.28 8.36 -10.28
N GLN A 296 -19.39 9.47 -11.01
CA GLN A 296 -20.64 10.21 -11.05
C GLN A 296 -21.72 9.35 -11.70
N ALA A 297 -22.92 9.35 -11.12
CA ALA A 297 -24.08 8.85 -11.82
C ALA A 297 -24.26 9.68 -13.09
N ARG A 298 -24.34 9.04 -14.26
CA ARG A 298 -24.72 9.77 -15.47
C ARG A 298 -26.08 10.42 -15.19
N LEU A 299 -26.12 11.75 -15.18
CA LEU A 299 -27.39 12.47 -15.23
C LEU A 299 -28.13 11.95 -16.46
N SER A 300 -29.30 11.35 -16.26
CA SER A 300 -30.20 10.98 -17.35
C SER A 300 -30.37 12.22 -18.23
N ALA A 301 -30.04 12.13 -19.52
CA ALA A 301 -30.34 13.20 -20.44
C ALA A 301 -31.84 13.53 -20.31
N PRO A 302 -32.24 14.80 -20.21
CA PRO A 302 -33.65 15.14 -20.17
C PRO A 302 -34.33 14.54 -21.41
N PRO A 303 -35.55 13.99 -21.28
CA PRO A 303 -36.25 13.41 -22.42
C PRO A 303 -36.29 14.46 -23.53
N ARG A 304 -35.83 14.08 -24.73
CA ARG A 304 -35.96 14.93 -25.92
C ARG A 304 -37.43 15.28 -26.05
N ARG A 305 -37.78 16.56 -25.86
CA ARG A 305 -39.11 17.04 -26.19
C ARG A 305 -39.30 16.79 -27.68
N GLY A 306 -40.28 15.94 -28.01
CA GLY A 306 -40.70 15.64 -29.37
C GLY A 306 -41.31 16.85 -30.05
#